data_AF-A0A950AXL8-F1
#
_entry.id   AF-A0A950AXL8-F1
#
_cell.length_a   1.000
_cell.length_b   1.000
_cell.length_c   1.000
_cell.angle_alpha   90.00
_cell.angle_beta   90.00
_cell.angle_gamma   90.00
#
_symmetry.space_group_name_H-M   'P 1'
#
loop_
_entity.id
_entity.type
_entity.pdbx_description
1 polymer ?
#
loop_
_entity_poly.entity_id
_entity_poly.type
_entity_poly.pdbx_seq_one_letter_code
_entity_poly.pdbx_strand_id
1 'polypeptide(L)' 'MLISETLNAAINAQIGYELGNSNQYVAIAAYFEGECLFGLAQLFYKQAEEEREHALKFVKFVLDAGG' A
#
# COMPACT_ATOMS: atom_id res chain seq x y z
N MET A 1 -6.05 -22.61 6.80
CA MET A 1 -6.18 -21.73 5.62
C MET A 1 -7.21 -22.25 4.64
N LEU A 2 -8.09 -21.34 4.19
CA LEU A 2 -9.05 -21.54 3.11
C LEU A 2 -8.43 -21.30 1.72
N ILE A 3 -7.21 -20.76 1.67
CA ILE A 3 -6.41 -20.52 0.46
C ILE A 3 -5.20 -21.46 0.41
N SER A 4 -4.69 -21.71 -0.80
CA SER A 4 -3.46 -22.51 -0.99
C SER A 4 -2.24 -21.77 -0.44
N GLU A 5 -1.19 -22.51 -0.07
CA GLU A 5 0.07 -21.93 0.39
C GLU A 5 0.69 -20.99 -0.65
N THR A 6 0.62 -21.36 -1.93
CA THR A 6 1.10 -20.52 -3.04
C THR A 6 0.35 -19.19 -3.11
N LEU A 7 -0.98 -19.21 -2.95
CA LEU A 7 -1.78 -17.99 -2.98
C LEU A 7 -1.53 -17.14 -1.72
N ASN A 8 -1.42 -17.76 -0.55
CA ASN A 8 -1.10 -17.04 0.68
C ASN A 8 0.25 -16.31 0.58
N ALA A 9 1.28 -16.98 0.06
CA ALA A 9 2.59 -16.37 -0.14
C ALA A 9 2.53 -15.19 -1.13
N ALA A 10 1.78 -15.32 -2.23
CA ALA A 10 1.62 -14.24 -3.21
C ALA A 10 0.89 -13.02 -2.62
N ILE A 11 -0.16 -13.23 -1.81
CA ILE A 11 -0.88 -12.12 -1.17
C ILE A 11 -0.01 -11.44 -0.11
N ASN A 12 0.77 -12.19 0.67
CA ASN A 12 1.73 -11.60 1.61
C ASN A 12 2.81 -10.76 0.90
N ALA A 13 3.29 -11.22 -0.26
CA ALA A 13 4.19 -10.41 -1.08
C ALA A 13 3.49 -9.13 -1.58
N GLN A 14 2.21 -9.24 -2.00
CA GLN A 14 1.43 -8.09 -2.43
C GLN A 14 1.22 -7.07 -1.30
N ILE A 15 0.94 -7.51 -0.07
CA ILE A 15 0.88 -6.61 1.10
C ILE A 15 2.18 -5.81 1.23
N GLY A 16 3.33 -6.46 1.04
CA GLY A 16 4.63 -5.79 1.02
C GLY A 16 4.77 -4.77 -0.10
N TYR A 17 4.32 -5.09 -1.32
CA TYR A 17 4.34 -4.16 -2.44
C TYR A 17 3.45 -2.93 -2.19
N GLU A 18 2.22 -3.10 -1.70
CA GLU A 18 1.32 -1.96 -1.44
C GLU A 18 1.83 -1.04 -0.33
N LEU A 19 2.40 -1.62 0.75
CA LEU A 19 3.05 -0.81 1.78
C LEU A 19 4.31 -0.10 1.27
N GLY A 20 5.07 -0.78 0.39
CA GLY A 20 6.20 -0.19 -0.32
C GLY A 20 5.79 0.99 -1.20
N ASN A 21 4.73 0.82 -2.00
CA ASN A 21 4.16 1.85 -2.86
C ASN A 21 3.64 3.04 -2.03
N SER A 22 2.95 2.77 -0.92
CA SER A 22 2.50 3.80 0.01
C SER A 22 3.67 4.67 0.50
N ASN A 23 4.76 4.05 0.96
CA ASN A 23 5.96 4.78 1.38
C ASN A 23 6.64 5.55 0.23
N GLN A 24 6.67 4.98 -0.98
CA GLN A 24 7.22 5.66 -2.16
C GLN A 24 6.40 6.91 -2.52
N TYR A 25 5.07 6.82 -2.47
CA TYR A 25 4.21 7.97 -2.72
C TYR A 25 4.33 9.04 -1.62
N VAL A 26 4.53 8.66 -0.35
CA VAL A 26 4.90 9.64 0.70
C VAL A 26 6.21 10.34 0.36
N ALA A 27 7.23 9.62 -0.08
CA ALA A 27 8.51 10.23 -0.44
C ALA A 27 8.39 11.20 -1.63
N ILE A 28 7.59 10.84 -2.64
CA ILE A 28 7.28 11.71 -3.79
C ILE A 28 6.48 12.95 -3.35
N ALA A 29 5.50 12.77 -2.47
CA ALA A 29 4.72 13.87 -1.92
C ALA A 29 5.60 14.86 -1.16
N ALA A 30 6.49 14.36 -0.30
CA ALA A 30 7.44 15.18 0.46
C ALA A 30 8.40 15.95 -0.46
N TYR A 31 8.87 15.33 -1.56
CA TYR A 31 9.65 16.02 -2.58
C TYR A 31 8.87 17.20 -3.19
N PHE A 32 7.64 16.97 -3.66
CA PHE A 32 6.82 18.03 -4.24
C PHE A 32 6.46 19.14 -3.24
N GLU A 33 6.28 18.80 -1.97
CA GLU A 33 6.02 19.78 -0.92
C GLU A 33 7.25 20.69 -0.69
N GLY A 34 8.46 20.11 -0.69
CA GLY A 34 9.72 20.87 -0.63
C GLY A 34 9.92 21.82 -1.82
N GLU A 35 9.45 21.43 -3.01
CA GLU A 35 9.48 22.26 -4.23
C GLU A 35 8.31 23.27 -4.31
N CYS A 36 7.54 23.45 -3.23
CA CYS A 36 6.34 24.31 -3.19
C CYS A 36 5.25 23.92 -4.24
N LEU A 37 5.25 22.67 -4.71
CA LEU A 37 4.29 22.11 -5.66
C LEU A 37 3.14 21.42 -4.89
N PHE A 38 2.44 22.18 -4.04
CA PHE A 38 1.48 21.65 -3.06
C PHE A 38 0.34 20.82 -3.65
N GLY A 39 -0.14 21.15 -4.85
CA GLY A 39 -1.18 20.37 -5.53
C GLY A 39 -0.70 18.96 -5.91
N LEU A 40 0.56 18.83 -6.33
CA LEU A 40 1.17 17.53 -6.61
C LEU A 40 1.45 16.78 -5.31
N ALA A 41 1.94 17.47 -4.28
CA ALA A 41 2.13 16.87 -2.96
C ALA A 41 0.84 16.25 -2.42
N GLN A 42 -0.28 16.98 -2.44
CA GLN A 42 -1.59 16.47 -2.02
C GLN A 42 -2.05 15.26 -2.84
N LEU A 43 -1.83 15.28 -4.16
CA LEU A 43 -2.16 14.14 -5.01
C LEU A 43 -1.42 12.87 -4.56
N PHE A 44 -0.11 12.97 -4.32
CA PHE A 44 0.69 11.82 -3.94
C PHE A 44 0.48 11.38 -2.48
N TYR A 45 0.16 12.28 -1.55
CA TYR A 45 -0.29 11.88 -0.22
C TYR A 45 -1.59 11.07 -0.29
N LYS A 46 -2.55 11.48 -1.12
CA LYS A 46 -3.80 10.72 -1.32
C LYS A 46 -3.51 9.33 -1.92
N GLN A 47 -2.62 9.23 -2.90
CA GLN A 47 -2.21 7.94 -3.46
C GLN A 47 -1.52 7.05 -2.42
N ALA A 48 -0.69 7.62 -1.54
CA ALA A 48 -0.08 6.87 -0.45
C ALA A 48 -1.13 6.26 0.50
N GLU A 49 -2.20 7.01 0.81
CA GLU A 49 -3.30 6.51 1.62
C GLU A 49 -4.09 5.40 0.92
N GLU A 50 -4.34 5.54 -0.38
CA GLU A 50 -5.03 4.52 -1.19
C GLU A 50 -4.26 3.18 -1.18
N GLU A 51 -2.94 3.18 -1.37
CA GLU A 51 -2.15 1.94 -1.32
C GLU A 51 -2.09 1.35 0.09
N ARG A 52 -2.08 2.19 1.13
CA ARG A 52 -2.19 1.69 2.51
C ARG A 52 -3.53 0.98 2.71
N GLU A 53 -4.62 1.51 2.19
CA GLU A 53 -5.92 0.85 2.24
C GLU A 53 -5.95 -0.47 1.45
N HIS A 54 -5.29 -0.52 0.28
CA HIS A 54 -5.12 -1.77 -0.48
C HIS A 54 -4.40 -2.84 0.34
N ALA A 55 -3.27 -2.50 0.97
CA ALA A 55 -2.54 -3.40 1.86
C ALA A 55 -3.44 -3.96 2.97
N LEU A 56 -4.22 -3.09 3.64
CA LEU A 56 -5.09 -3.50 4.75
C LEU A 56 -6.25 -4.39 4.30
N LYS A 57 -6.77 -4.20 3.08
CA LYS A 57 -7.77 -5.12 2.49
C LYS A 57 -7.18 -6.51 2.29
N PHE A 58 -5.95 -6.63 1.79
CA PHE A 58 -5.27 -7.91 1.67
C PHE A 58 -4.97 -8.55 3.04
N VAL A 59 -4.50 -7.78 4.02
CA VAL A 59 -4.30 -8.27 5.40
C VAL A 59 -5.60 -8.87 5.95
N LYS A 60 -6.72 -8.15 5.79
CA LYS A 60 -8.02 -8.64 6.25
C LYS A 60 -8.42 -9.93 5.53
N PHE A 61 -8.23 -10.01 4.22
CA PHE A 61 -8.51 -11.23 3.46
C PHE A 61 -7.69 -12.44 3.96
N VAL A 62 -6.39 -12.27 4.20
CA VAL A 62 -5.50 -13.32 4.74
C VAL A 62 -5.98 -13.82 6.10
N LEU A 63 -6.33 -12.89 7.00
CA LEU A 63 -6.87 -13.23 8.33
C LEU A 63 -8.20 -13.98 8.22
N ASP A 64 -9.13 -13.49 7.39
CA ASP A 64 -10.44 -14.13 7.18
C ASP A 64 -10.28 -15.53 6.53
N ALA A 65 -9.21 -15.75 5.76
CA ALA A 65 -8.85 -17.04 5.19
C ALA A 65 -8.15 -17.99 6.17
N GLY A 66 -7.85 -17.57 7.40
CA GLY A 66 -7.25 -18.41 8.43
C GLY A 66 -5.77 -18.73 8.21
N GLY A 67 -5.01 -17.74 7.72
CA GLY A 67 -3.54 -17.74 7.70
C GLY A 67 -2.96 -16.87 6.61
#